data_AF-A0A930SKT1-F1
#
_entry.id   AF-A0A930SKT1-F1
#
_cell.length_a   1.000
_cell.length_b   1.000
_cell.length_c   1.000
_cell.angle_alpha   90.00
_cell.angle_beta   90.00
_cell.angle_gamma   90.00
#
_symmetry.space_group_name_H-M   'P 1'
#
loop_
_entity.id
_entity.type
_entity.pdbx_description
1 polymer ?
#
loop_
_entity_poly.entity_id
_entity_poly.type
_entity_poly.pdbx_seq_one_letter_code
_entity_poly.pdbx_strand_id
1 'polypeptide(L)'
;MHVSHRQRVSAALETRHEAIKTVFYHLVDANQGRVTVFQLAREADLPAEEAQQFLDDRAREFGAQFDVGQNSEVIYLFPAP
;
A
#
# COMPACT_ATOMS: atom_id res chain seq x y z
N MET A 1 -34.44 -16.37 7.19
CA MET A 1 -33.48 -15.25 7.12
C MET A 1 -32.45 -15.57 6.05
N HIS A 2 -32.61 -15.07 4.82
CA HIS A 2 -31.64 -15.24 3.73
C HIS A 2 -30.66 -14.06 3.77
N VAL A 3 -29.58 -14.18 4.55
CA VAL A 3 -28.46 -13.24 4.47
C VAL A 3 -27.70 -13.52 3.17
N SER A 4 -27.99 -12.67 2.19
CA SER A 4 -27.48 -12.70 0.82
C SER A 4 -25.96 -12.83 0.76
N HIS A 5 -25.50 -13.84 0.01
CA HIS A 5 -24.09 -14.19 -0.24
C HIS A 5 -23.20 -12.99 -0.67
N ARG A 6 -23.81 -11.93 -1.20
CA ARG A 6 -23.17 -10.70 -1.67
C ARG A 6 -22.53 -9.85 -0.54
N GLN A 7 -23.07 -9.93 0.69
CA GLN A 7 -22.61 -9.08 1.81
C GLN A 7 -21.32 -9.57 2.47
N ARG A 8 -20.98 -10.87 2.31
CA ARG A 8 -19.74 -11.42 2.88
C ARG A 8 -18.51 -11.03 2.07
N VAL A 9 -18.68 -10.86 0.77
CA VAL A 9 -17.60 -10.50 -0.16
C VAL A 9 -17.17 -9.05 0.06
N SER A 10 -18.11 -8.13 0.26
CA SER A 10 -17.79 -6.72 0.53
C SER A 10 -17.01 -6.57 1.85
N ALA A 11 -17.48 -7.16 2.95
CA ALA A 11 -16.83 -7.03 4.25
C ALA A 11 -15.40 -7.61 4.28
N ALA A 12 -15.16 -8.72 3.57
CA ALA A 12 -13.82 -9.31 3.46
C ALA A 12 -12.86 -8.46 2.62
N LEU A 13 -13.35 -7.87 1.51
CA LEU A 13 -12.56 -6.95 0.68
C LEU A 13 -12.24 -5.66 1.42
N GLU A 14 -13.18 -5.12 2.18
CA GLU A 14 -12.99 -3.94 3.05
C GLU A 14 -11.93 -4.21 4.12
N THR A 15 -11.97 -5.39 4.76
CA THR A 15 -10.96 -5.78 5.77
C THR A 15 -9.56 -5.88 5.15
N ARG A 16 -9.44 -6.44 3.94
CA ARG A 16 -8.16 -6.53 3.23
C ARG A 16 -7.61 -5.15 2.87
N HIS A 17 -8.45 -4.24 2.39
CA HIS A 17 -8.02 -2.89 2.03
C HIS A 17 -7.56 -2.09 3.26
N GLU A 18 -8.27 -2.20 4.38
CA GLU A 18 -7.88 -1.54 5.63
C GLU A 18 -6.52 -2.06 6.14
N ALA A 19 -6.27 -3.38 6.04
CA ALA A 19 -4.98 -3.96 6.41
C ALA A 19 -3.81 -3.39 5.59
N ILE A 20 -3.97 -3.27 4.27
CA ILE A 20 -2.95 -2.70 3.37
C ILE A 20 -2.67 -1.23 3.74
N LYS A 21 -3.73 -0.45 4.04
CA LYS A 21 -3.59 0.93 4.48
C LYS A 21 -2.85 1.04 5.81
N THR A 22 -3.15 0.19 6.79
CA THR A 22 -2.43 0.16 8.06
C THR A 22 -0.94 -0.11 7.86
N VAL A 23 -0.58 -1.10 7.04
CA VAL A 23 0.81 -1.39 6.70
C VAL A 23 1.47 -0.21 5.99
N PHE A 24 0.78 0.41 5.03
CA PHE A 24 1.28 1.58 4.32
C PHE A 24 1.62 2.74 5.25
N TYR A 25 0.71 3.13 6.15
CA TYR A 25 0.97 4.24 7.06
C TYR A 25 2.10 3.93 8.04
N HIS A 26 2.16 2.68 8.53
CA HIS A 26 3.27 2.23 9.36
C HIS A 26 4.61 2.37 8.61
N LEU A 27 4.66 1.96 7.34
CA LEU A 27 5.86 2.06 6.51
C LEU A 27 6.28 3.51 6.24
N VAL A 28 5.33 4.39 5.97
CA VAL A 28 5.58 5.82 5.77
C VAL A 28 6.17 6.44 7.03
N ASP A 29 5.60 6.17 8.20
CA ASP A 29 6.11 6.68 9.48
C ASP A 29 7.50 6.13 9.82
N ALA A 30 7.65 4.81 9.77
CA ALA A 30 8.89 4.12 10.14
C ALA A 30 10.08 4.48 9.24
N ASN A 31 9.83 4.78 7.96
CA ASN A 31 10.88 5.04 6.96
C ASN A 31 10.95 6.51 6.51
N GLN A 32 10.38 7.44 7.28
CA GLN A 32 10.42 8.88 6.99
C GLN A 32 9.91 9.20 5.57
N GLY A 33 8.81 8.56 5.19
CA GLY A 33 8.17 8.71 3.88
C GLY A 33 8.71 7.79 2.79
N ARG A 34 9.82 7.08 2.99
CA ARG A 34 10.45 6.22 1.96
C ARG A 34 9.82 4.83 1.97
N VAL A 35 9.11 4.49 0.90
CA VAL A 35 8.47 3.17 0.76
C VAL A 35 8.80 2.57 -0.59
N THR A 36 9.17 1.28 -0.61
CA THR A 36 9.38 0.51 -1.84
C THR A 36 8.22 -0.45 -2.09
N VAL A 37 8.04 -0.84 -3.35
CA VAL A 37 7.07 -1.90 -3.73
C VAL A 37 7.34 -3.19 -2.94
N PHE A 38 8.62 -3.55 -2.77
CA PHE A 38 9.01 -4.75 -2.06
C PHE A 38 8.61 -4.73 -0.58
N GLN A 39 8.81 -3.62 0.12
CA GLN A 39 8.43 -3.47 1.53
C GLN A 39 6.93 -3.66 1.72
N LEU A 40 6.11 -2.96 0.92
CA LEU A 40 4.66 -3.09 1.00
C LEU A 40 4.20 -4.50 0.63
N ALA A 41 4.73 -5.08 -0.45
CA ALA A 41 4.38 -6.43 -0.87
C ALA A 41 4.68 -7.47 0.22
N ARG A 42 5.86 -7.36 0.85
CA ARG A 42 6.28 -8.27 1.91
C ARG A 42 5.44 -8.12 3.18
N GLU A 43 5.20 -6.89 3.63
CA GLU A 43 4.54 -6.64 4.92
C GLU A 43 3.02 -6.80 4.86
N ALA A 44 2.41 -6.51 3.71
CA ALA A 44 0.97 -6.69 3.51
C ALA A 44 0.61 -8.05 2.87
N ASP A 45 1.60 -8.94 2.65
CA ASP A 45 1.44 -10.23 1.96
C ASP A 45 0.69 -10.07 0.62
N LEU A 46 1.23 -9.19 -0.24
CA LEU A 46 0.65 -8.85 -1.54
C LEU A 46 1.54 -9.30 -2.70
N PRO A 47 0.93 -9.65 -3.86
CA PRO A 47 1.65 -9.69 -5.12
C PRO A 47 2.31 -8.34 -5.40
N ALA A 48 3.51 -8.36 -5.99
CA ALA A 48 4.27 -7.15 -6.29
C ALA A 48 3.48 -6.16 -7.17
N GLU A 49 2.68 -6.65 -8.12
CA GLU A 49 1.84 -5.83 -8.99
C GLU A 49 0.72 -5.11 -8.21
N GLU A 50 0.06 -5.79 -7.26
CA GLU A 50 -0.95 -5.14 -6.41
C GLU A 50 -0.32 -4.08 -5.50
N ALA A 51 0.85 -4.35 -4.93
CA ALA A 51 1.58 -3.40 -4.10
C ALA A 51 2.03 -2.17 -4.90
N GLN A 52 2.54 -2.37 -6.13
CA GLN A 52 2.94 -1.28 -7.01
C GLN A 52 1.73 -0.41 -7.38
N GLN A 53 0.61 -1.03 -7.76
CA GLN A 53 -0.59 -0.29 -8.12
C GLN A 53 -1.13 0.54 -6.95
N PHE A 54 -1.07 0.00 -5.73
CA PHE A 54 -1.46 0.72 -4.52
C PHE A 54 -0.55 1.92 -4.24
N LEU A 55 0.77 1.74 -4.30
CA LEU A 55 1.71 2.85 -4.08
C LEU A 55 1.60 3.92 -5.16
N ASP A 56 1.35 3.54 -6.41
CA ASP A 56 1.15 4.45 -7.53
C ASP A 56 -0.14 5.29 -7.39
N ASP A 57 -1.22 4.69 -6.87
CA ASP A 57 -2.45 5.42 -6.50
C ASP A 57 -2.20 6.42 -5.37
N ARG A 58 -1.57 5.97 -4.28
CA ARG A 58 -1.23 6.83 -3.14
C ARG A 58 -0.24 7.93 -3.52
N ALA A 59 0.68 7.65 -4.43
CA ALA A 59 1.64 8.64 -4.92
C ALA A 59 0.94 9.79 -5.64
N ARG A 60 -0.09 9.49 -6.45
CA ARG A 60 -0.92 10.51 -7.09
C ARG A 60 -1.77 11.27 -6.07
N GLU A 61 -2.34 10.58 -5.10
CA GLU A 61 -3.20 11.19 -4.07
C GLU A 61 -2.42 12.15 -3.15
N PHE A 62 -1.23 11.75 -2.71
CA PHE A 62 -0.42 12.49 -1.74
C PHE A 62 0.74 13.30 -2.35
N GLY A 63 0.91 13.26 -3.68
CA GLY A 63 2.00 13.97 -4.35
C GLY A 63 3.39 13.42 -3.98
N ALA A 64 3.54 12.10 -3.95
CA ALA A 64 4.83 11.47 -3.67
C ALA A 64 5.83 11.74 -4.81
N GLN A 65 7.10 11.85 -4.44
CA GLN A 65 8.21 11.90 -5.38
C GLN A 65 8.79 10.50 -5.59
N PHE A 66 9.47 10.31 -6.73
CA PHE A 66 10.15 9.05 -7.03
C PHE A 66 11.66 9.26 -6.93
N ASP A 67 12.31 8.37 -6.19
CA ASP A 67 13.76 8.33 -6.06
C ASP A 67 14.25 6.95 -6.54
N VAL A 68 15.45 6.91 -7.11
CA VAL A 68 16.09 5.66 -7.52
C VAL A 68 17.14 5.33 -6.48
N GLY A 69 16.92 4.24 -5.76
CA GLY A 69 17.85 3.76 -4.75
C GLY A 69 19.14 3.19 -5.34
N GLN A 70 20.06 2.78 -4.45
CA GLN A 70 21.40 2.33 -4.82
C GLN A 70 21.39 1.05 -5.66
N ASN A 71 20.36 0.22 -5.55
CA ASN A 71 20.22 -1.01 -6.34
C ASN A 71 19.27 -0.84 -7.53
N SER A 72 19.08 0.39 -8.01
CA SER A 72 18.06 0.73 -9.00
C SER A 72 16.63 0.39 -8.56
N GLU A 73 16.39 0.34 -7.24
CA GLU A 73 15.04 0.17 -6.71
C GLU A 73 14.24 1.47 -6.82
N VAL A 74 12.96 1.36 -7.17
CA VAL A 74 12.05 2.51 -7.15
C VAL A 74 11.60 2.76 -5.71
N ILE A 75 11.91 3.95 -5.21
CA ILE A 75 11.51 4.43 -3.89
C ILE A 75 10.43 5.49 -4.09
N TYR A 76 9.28 5.28 -3.46
CA TYR A 76 8.24 6.28 -3.31
C TYR A 76 8.55 7.11 -2.08
N LEU A 77 8.73 8.42 -2.25
CA LEU A 77 8.96 9.37 -1.19
C LEU A 77 7.67 10.15 -0.93
N PHE A 78 6.92 9.70 0.06
CA PHE A 78 5.72 10.37 0.53
C PHE A 78 6.09 11.56 1.42
N PRO A 79 5.45 12.72 1.25
CA PRO A 79 5.57 13.78 2.25
C PRO A 79 4.97 13.27 3.55
N ALA A 80 5.83 13.04 4.55
CA ALA A 80 5.36 12.75 5.90
C ALA A 80 4.57 13.98 6.43
N PRO A 81 3.47 13.76 7.17
CA PRO A 81 2.69 14.85 7.77
C PRO A 81 3.52 15.70 8.74
#